data_AF-A0A1T4R528-F1
#
_entry.id   AF-A0A1T4R528-F1
#
_cell.length_a   1.000
_cell.length_b   1.000
_cell.length_c   1.000
_cell.angle_alpha   90.00
_cell.angle_beta   90.00
_cell.angle_gamma   90.00
#
_symmetry.space_group_name_H-M   'P 1'
#
loop_
_entity.id
_entity.type
_entity.pdbx_description
1 polymer ?
#
loop_
_entity_poly.entity_id
_entity_poly.type
_entity_poly.pdbx_seq_one_letter_code
_entity_poly.pdbx_strand_id
1 'polypeptide(L)'
;MNVKKLIRQAENFLSSEERKRKEKVKYLKQVIKKLRQHELNLKAAHEQCADKKGREQLKKEWQLTHAQRKKGVNRLRSLKKKK
;
A
#
# COMPACT_ATOMS: atom_id res chain seq x y z
N MET A 1 5.00 26.12 35.00
CA MET A 1 4.42 25.48 33.80
C MET A 1 3.02 24.98 34.16
N ASN A 2 1.97 25.41 33.44
CA ASN A 2 0.60 25.01 33.76
C ASN A 2 0.39 23.53 33.42
N VAL A 3 -0.11 22.74 34.37
CA VAL A 3 -0.41 21.30 34.23
C VAL A 3 -1.26 21.00 32.98
N LYS A 4 -2.16 21.92 32.61
CA LYS A 4 -2.94 21.85 31.36
C LYS A 4 -2.09 21.78 30.08
N LYS A 5 -0.93 22.46 30.03
CA LYS A 5 0.00 22.38 28.88
C LYS A 5 0.70 21.01 28.81
N LEU A 6 1.07 20.44 29.97
CA LEU A 6 1.66 19.11 30.05
C LEU A 6 0.67 18.03 29.62
N ILE A 7 -0.59 18.12 30.06
CA ILE A 7 -1.65 17.19 29.63
C ILE A 7 -1.87 17.28 28.11
N ARG A 8 -1.96 18.50 27.55
CA ARG A 8 -2.07 18.69 26.09
C ARG A 8 -0.88 18.14 25.32
N GLN A 9 0.34 18.28 25.85
CA GLN A 9 1.53 17.71 25.23
C GLN A 9 1.51 16.18 25.30
N ALA A 10 1.06 15.59 26.41
CA ALA A 10 0.87 14.15 26.55
C ALA A 10 -0.21 13.63 25.59
N GLU A 11 -1.37 14.30 25.48
CA GLU A 11 -2.41 13.94 24.51
C GLU A 11 -1.93 14.05 23.07
N ASN A 12 -1.19 15.11 22.72
CA ASN A 12 -0.61 15.25 21.39
C ASN A 12 0.45 14.17 21.12
N PHE A 13 1.26 13.81 22.11
CA PHE A 13 2.26 12.76 21.99
C PHE A 13 1.57 11.40 21.77
N LEU A 14 0.56 11.08 22.57
CA LEU A 14 -0.27 9.87 22.45
C LEU A 14 -1.04 9.83 21.12
N SER A 15 -1.54 10.97 20.64
CA SER A 15 -2.26 11.08 19.35
C SER A 15 -1.32 11.08 18.14
N SER A 16 -0.04 11.42 18.31
CA SER A 16 0.95 11.48 17.23
C SER A 16 1.22 10.11 16.59
N GLU A 17 1.22 9.04 17.38
CA GLU A 17 1.39 7.67 16.89
C GLU A 17 0.17 7.23 16.06
N GLU A 18 -1.03 7.62 16.50
CA GLU A 18 -2.25 7.34 15.76
C GLU A 18 -2.29 8.09 14.42
N ARG A 19 -1.87 9.36 14.40
CA ARG A 19 -1.73 10.14 13.16
C ARG A 19 -0.73 9.51 12.20
N LYS A 20 0.47 9.18 12.68
CA LYS A 20 1.50 8.49 11.90
C LYS A 20 1.00 7.15 11.34
N ARG A 21 0.21 6.39 12.13
CA ARG A 21 -0.42 5.14 11.67
C ARG A 21 -1.45 5.40 10.57
N LYS A 22 -2.32 6.40 10.73
CA LYS A 22 -3.32 6.80 9.72
C LYS A 22 -2.66 7.21 8.40
N GLU A 23 -1.59 8.00 8.46
CA GLU A 23 -0.81 8.40 7.28
C GLU A 23 -0.15 7.22 6.58
N LYS A 24 0.51 6.33 7.33
CA LYS A 24 1.09 5.10 6.79
C LYS A 24 0.03 4.25 6.07
N VAL A 25 -1.16 4.12 6.64
CA VAL A 25 -2.27 3.40 5.99
C VAL A 25 -2.74 4.11 4.71
N LYS A 26 -2.83 5.45 4.71
CA LYS A 26 -3.22 6.23 3.53
C LYS A 26 -2.21 6.06 2.39
N TYR A 27 -0.92 6.16 2.69
CA TYR A 27 0.15 5.95 1.71
C TYR A 27 0.13 4.52 1.16
N LEU A 28 0.00 3.52 2.03
CA LEU A 28 -0.06 2.12 1.62
C LEU A 28 -1.27 1.84 0.70
N LYS A 29 -2.43 2.45 0.96
CA LYS A 29 -3.60 2.37 0.05
C LYS A 29 -3.29 2.96 -1.33
N GLN A 30 -2.62 4.10 -1.40
CA GLN A 30 -2.26 4.72 -2.67
C GLN A 30 -1.31 3.85 -3.47
N VAL A 31 -0.29 3.28 -2.83
CA VAL A 31 0.65 2.34 -3.48
C VAL A 31 -0.07 1.10 -4.00
N ILE A 32 -0.96 0.49 -3.21
CA ILE A 32 -1.77 -0.66 -3.65
C ILE A 32 -2.66 -0.29 -4.84
N LYS A 33 -3.23 0.93 -4.86
CA LYS A 33 -4.06 1.40 -5.99
C LYS A 33 -3.23 1.54 -7.26
N LYS A 34 -2.03 2.13 -7.17
CA LYS A 34 -1.10 2.24 -8.30
C LYS A 34 -0.66 0.86 -8.81
N LEU A 35 -0.31 -0.06 -7.92
CA LEU A 35 0.02 -1.45 -8.28
C LEU A 35 -1.15 -2.16 -8.98
N ARG A 36 -2.40 -1.92 -8.55
CA ARG A 36 -3.59 -2.48 -9.22
C ARG A 36 -3.78 -1.90 -10.62
N GLN A 37 -3.55 -0.61 -10.82
CA GLN A 37 -3.61 -0.01 -12.15
C GLN A 37 -2.51 -0.57 -13.06
N HIS A 38 -1.29 -0.70 -12.54
CA HIS A 38 -0.19 -1.32 -13.26
C HIS A 38 -0.49 -2.78 -13.64
N GLU A 39 -1.09 -3.55 -12.72
CA GLU A 39 -1.52 -4.93 -12.96
C GLU A 39 -2.55 -5.02 -14.11
N LEU A 40 -3.51 -4.09 -14.17
CA LEU A 40 -4.51 -4.04 -15.24
C LEU A 40 -3.87 -3.69 -16.59
N ASN A 41 -2.95 -2.73 -16.61
CA ASN A 41 -2.25 -2.32 -17.83
C ASN A 41 -1.37 -3.46 -18.38
N LEU A 42 -0.62 -4.14 -17.51
CA LEU A 42 0.19 -5.30 -17.88
C LEU A 42 -0.68 -6.45 -18.40
N LYS A 43 -1.84 -6.69 -17.79
CA LYS A 43 -2.78 -7.72 -18.26
C LYS A 43 -3.31 -7.37 -19.66
N ALA A 44 -3.73 -6.12 -19.89
CA ALA A 44 -4.19 -5.68 -21.20
C ALA A 44 -3.08 -5.78 -22.26
N ALA A 45 -1.85 -5.38 -21.92
CA ALA A 45 -0.68 -5.51 -22.79
C ALA A 45 -0.38 -6.98 -23.13
N HIS A 46 -0.47 -7.89 -22.15
CA HIS A 46 -0.28 -9.33 -22.37
C HIS A 46 -1.35 -9.94 -23.30
N GLU A 47 -2.61 -9.52 -23.17
CA GLU A 47 -3.72 -9.96 -24.02
C GLU A 47 -3.53 -9.49 -25.48
N GLN A 48 -3.05 -8.26 -25.67
CA GLN A 48 -2.79 -7.67 -27.00
C GLN A 48 -1.45 -8.12 -27.63
N CYS A 49 -0.52 -8.64 -26.83
CA CYS A 49 0.78 -9.07 -27.33
C CYS A 49 0.66 -10.40 -28.11
N ALA A 50 0.93 -10.34 -29.42
CA ALA A 50 1.01 -11.50 -30.30
C ALA A 50 2.38 -12.23 -30.20
N ASP A 51 3.41 -11.55 -29.69
CA ASP A 51 4.76 -12.10 -29.57
C ASP A 51 4.90 -13.01 -28.35
N LYS A 52 5.41 -14.23 -28.57
CA LYS A 52 5.50 -15.26 -27.54
C LYS A 52 6.52 -14.91 -26.43
N LYS A 53 7.65 -14.27 -26.78
CA LYS A 53 8.67 -13.83 -25.81
C LYS A 53 8.20 -12.61 -25.02
N GLY A 54 7.62 -11.63 -25.71
CA GLY A 54 7.05 -10.44 -25.07
C GLY A 54 5.92 -10.80 -24.09
N ARG A 55 5.07 -11.75 -24.47
CA ARG A 55 3.99 -12.27 -23.62
C ARG A 55 4.52 -12.95 -22.34
N GLU A 56 5.59 -13.74 -22.43
CA GLU A 56 6.18 -14.36 -21.23
C GLU A 56 6.82 -13.33 -20.28
N GLN A 57 7.49 -12.30 -20.80
CA GLN A 57 8.04 -11.22 -19.99
C GLN A 57 6.94 -10.46 -19.25
N LEU A 58 5.88 -10.05 -19.97
CA LEU A 58 4.71 -9.39 -19.40
C LEU A 58 4.03 -10.26 -18.33
N LYS A 59 3.97 -11.59 -18.54
CA LYS A 59 3.42 -12.53 -17.55
C LYS A 59 4.25 -12.56 -16.27
N LYS A 60 5.59 -12.57 -16.37
CA LYS A 60 6.49 -12.53 -15.20
C LYS A 60 6.34 -11.22 -14.43
N GLU A 61 6.32 -10.09 -15.13
CA GLU A 61 6.11 -8.78 -14.50
C GLU A 61 4.74 -8.67 -13.85
N TRP A 62 3.71 -9.22 -14.50
CA TRP A 62 2.35 -9.25 -13.95
C TRP A 62 2.29 -10.06 -12.65
N GLN A 63 2.89 -11.26 -12.63
CA GLN A 63 2.97 -12.09 -11.42
C GLN A 63 3.73 -11.41 -10.29
N LEU A 64 4.84 -10.73 -10.59
CA LEU A 64 5.64 -10.01 -9.61
C LEU A 64 4.85 -8.83 -9.02
N THR A 65 4.19 -8.04 -9.87
CA THR A 65 3.30 -6.94 -9.49
C THR A 65 2.14 -7.45 -8.62
N HIS A 66 1.51 -8.57 -8.99
CA HIS A 66 0.45 -9.22 -8.23
C HIS A 66 0.92 -9.66 -6.83
N ALA A 67 2.10 -10.28 -6.75
CA ALA A 67 2.70 -10.70 -5.49
C ALA A 67 2.99 -9.51 -4.57
N GLN A 68 3.55 -8.42 -5.10
CA GLN A 68 3.79 -7.19 -4.36
C GLN A 68 2.49 -6.54 -3.88
N ARG A 69 1.45 -6.51 -4.73
CA ARG A 69 0.11 -6.02 -4.32
C ARG A 69 -0.45 -6.85 -3.17
N LYS A 70 -0.38 -8.18 -3.25
CA LYS A 70 -0.86 -9.10 -2.20
C LYS A 70 -0.11 -8.90 -0.89
N LYS A 71 1.22 -8.71 -0.93
CA LYS A 71 2.03 -8.33 0.23
C LYS A 71 1.57 -7.00 0.84
N GLY A 72 1.34 -5.97 0.01
CA GLY A 72 0.82 -4.68 0.45
C GLY A 72 -0.55 -4.78 1.12
N VAL A 73 -1.48 -5.54 0.54
CA VAL A 73 -2.82 -5.78 1.11
C VAL A 73 -2.72 -6.51 2.46
N ASN A 74 -1.87 -7.53 2.57
CA ASN A 74 -1.66 -8.26 3.82
C ASN A 74 -1.10 -7.33 4.92
N ARG A 75 -0.13 -6.48 4.56
CA ARG A 75 0.42 -5.47 5.47
C ARG A 75 -0.63 -4.45 5.90
N LEU A 76 -1.54 -4.07 5.00
CA LEU A 76 -2.66 -3.19 5.33
C LEU A 76 -3.64 -3.86 6.30
N ARG A 77 -3.93 -5.15 6.11
CA ARG A 77 -4.76 -5.93 7.03
C ARG A 77 -4.13 -6.05 8.42
N SER A 78 -2.83 -6.32 8.51
CA SER A 78 -2.13 -6.35 9.81
C SER A 78 -2.14 -4.99 10.52
N LEU A 79 -1.98 -3.90 9.76
CA LEU A 79 -2.05 -2.53 10.30
C LEU A 79 -3.45 -2.15 10.78
N LYS A 80 -4.51 -2.79 10.27
CA LYS A 80 -5.88 -2.61 10.76
C LYS A 80 -6.22 -3.50 11.95
N LYS A 81 -5.66 -4.72 12.02
CA LYS A 81 -5.92 -5.68 13.12
C LYS A 81 -5.26 -5.32 14.45
N LYS A 82 -4.17 -4.55 14.47
CA LYS A 82 -3.55 -4.03 15.72
C LYS A 82 -4.40 -2.94 16.41
N LYS A 83 -5.73 -3.06 16.40
CA LYS A 83 -6.63 -2.09 17.01
C LYS A 83 -6.84 -2.47 18.46
#